data_AF-A0A936BMD2-F1
#
_entry.id   AF-A0A936BMD2-F1
#
_cell.length_a   1.000
_cell.length_b   1.000
_cell.length_c   1.000
_cell.angle_alpha   90.00
_cell.angle_beta   90.00
_cell.angle_gamma   90.00
#
_symmetry.space_group_name_H-M   'P 1'
#
loop_
_entity.id
_entity.type
_entity.pdbx_description
1 polymer ?
#
loop_
_entity_poly.entity_id
_entity_poly.type
_entity_poly.pdbx_seq_one_letter_code
_entity_poly.pdbx_strand_id
1 'polypeptide(L)'
;MLEDRRRGWRNCTGNAGPWNSRSDPALSPGGLLGHSTYLLLVLSMALKRLYWIRLVVIASALVGISYSYFMLSDPVGVFWESLLIAVNIARLTFDHWADRGARFTSEEKTLANDVFACLSPARKRRLLDAGEWTDCPAGMTLSRQGEAVTHLAWLAEGRADVEADGVVVSRAGQGDLIGELTVLDGDPASAARS
;
A
#
# COMPACT_ATOMS: atom_id res chain seq x y z
N MET A 1 48.81 78.91 30.01
CA MET A 1 50.09 78.23 29.71
C MET A 1 50.09 76.95 30.54
N LEU A 2 49.86 75.72 30.08
CA LEU A 2 49.63 75.04 28.79
C LEU A 2 48.76 73.81 29.16
N GLU A 3 47.57 73.59 28.60
CA GLU A 3 47.31 72.74 27.43
C GLU A 3 47.65 71.24 27.56
N ASP A 4 46.55 70.46 27.57
CA ASP A 4 46.33 69.24 26.80
C ASP A 4 47.13 67.97 27.12
N ARG A 5 46.46 67.04 27.82
CA ARG A 5 46.58 65.61 27.54
C ARG A 5 45.22 64.92 27.61
N ARG A 6 44.35 65.22 26.63
CA ARG A 6 43.30 64.27 26.22
C ARG A 6 43.96 63.11 25.48
N ARG A 7 43.71 61.86 25.93
CA ARG A 7 43.51 60.62 25.12
C ARG A 7 43.58 59.40 26.05
N GLY A 8 42.47 58.69 26.22
CA GLY A 8 42.49 57.41 26.92
C GLY A 8 41.16 56.86 27.46
N TRP A 9 40.03 57.55 27.28
CA TRP A 9 38.71 56.93 27.52
C TRP A 9 38.32 56.09 26.30
N ARG A 10 38.89 54.89 26.18
CA ARG A 10 38.41 53.84 25.28
C ARG A 10 38.64 52.45 25.90
N ASN A 11 37.52 51.77 26.12
CA ASN A 11 37.34 50.32 26.07
C ASN A 11 37.72 49.49 27.31
N CYS A 12 36.88 49.55 28.34
CA CYS A 12 36.57 48.40 29.20
C CYS A 12 35.05 48.25 29.31
N THR A 13 34.36 48.15 28.17
CA THR A 13 32.96 47.68 28.11
C THR A 13 32.98 46.31 27.46
N GLY A 14 32.68 45.28 28.26
CA GLY A 14 32.66 43.89 27.82
C GLY A 14 31.82 43.02 28.75
N ASN A 15 30.57 43.45 28.96
CA ASN A 15 29.38 42.68 29.31
C ASN A 15 29.57 41.15 29.46
N ALA A 16 29.73 40.63 30.68
CA ALA A 16 29.55 39.21 30.98
C ALA A 16 28.06 38.94 31.21
N GLY A 17 27.30 38.89 30.11
CA GLY A 17 25.91 38.43 30.08
C GLY A 17 25.80 36.91 29.81
N PRO A 18 24.65 36.27 30.13
CA PRO A 18 24.60 34.89 30.61
C PRO A 18 24.13 33.90 29.53
N TRP A 19 25.00 33.27 28.74
CA TRP A 19 24.56 32.27 27.76
C TRP A 19 25.61 31.19 27.50
N ASN A 20 25.78 30.28 28.46
CA ASN A 20 26.33 28.96 28.17
C ASN A 20 25.30 27.87 28.48
N SER A 21 24.26 27.84 27.65
CA SER A 21 23.42 26.67 27.45
C SER A 21 23.43 26.41 25.95
N ARG A 22 24.38 25.58 25.48
CA ARG A 22 24.21 24.88 24.21
C ARG A 22 22.96 24.03 24.34
N SER A 23 21.82 24.60 23.99
CA SER A 23 20.63 23.83 23.69
C SER A 23 20.90 23.15 22.36
N ASP A 24 21.13 21.83 22.38
CA ASP A 24 21.22 21.04 21.17
C ASP A 24 19.98 21.34 20.30
N PRO A 25 20.13 22.02 19.15
CA PRO A 25 19.00 22.57 18.41
C PRO A 25 18.04 21.50 17.90
N ALA A 26 18.47 20.24 17.90
CA ALA A 26 17.71 19.08 17.45
C ALA A 26 16.46 18.76 18.29
N LEU A 27 16.42 19.14 19.58
CA LEU A 27 15.28 18.82 20.48
C LEU A 27 14.50 20.06 20.94
N SER A 28 14.77 21.23 20.35
CA SER A 28 13.99 22.44 20.63
C SER A 28 12.51 22.26 20.20
N PRO A 29 11.53 22.97 20.78
CA PRO A 29 10.14 22.92 20.33
C PRO A 29 9.97 23.22 18.83
N GLY A 30 10.85 24.05 18.26
CA GLY A 30 10.92 24.29 16.81
C GLY A 30 11.51 23.11 16.01
N GLY A 31 12.50 22.41 16.57
CA GLY A 31 13.07 21.18 15.99
C GLY A 31 12.07 20.01 15.99
N LEU A 32 11.27 19.87 17.05
CA LEU A 32 10.23 18.84 17.16
C LEU A 32 9.10 19.04 16.13
N LEU A 33 8.70 20.29 15.89
CA LEU A 33 7.77 20.64 14.81
C LEU A 33 8.36 20.28 13.44
N GLY A 34 9.66 20.55 13.21
CA GLY A 34 10.37 20.09 12.02
C GLY A 34 10.36 18.57 11.86
N HIS A 35 10.56 17.81 12.94
CA HIS A 35 10.54 16.34 12.88
C HIS A 35 9.16 15.77 12.54
N SER A 36 8.09 16.42 12.99
CA SER A 36 6.72 15.98 12.71
C SER A 36 6.32 16.10 11.23
N THR A 37 6.83 17.10 10.51
CA THR A 37 6.57 17.23 9.06
C THR A 37 7.27 16.14 8.27
N TYR A 38 8.50 15.77 8.65
CA TYR A 38 9.22 14.64 8.05
C TYR A 38 8.53 13.31 8.32
N LEU A 39 8.07 13.09 9.56
CA LEU A 39 7.32 11.89 9.94
C LEU A 39 6.03 11.74 9.10
N LEU A 40 5.30 12.84 8.91
CA LEU A 40 4.07 12.86 8.12
C LEU A 40 4.34 12.61 6.63
N LEU A 41 5.45 13.12 6.09
CA LEU A 41 5.91 12.86 4.72
C LEU A 41 6.23 11.37 4.52
N VAL A 42 6.97 10.77 5.45
CA VAL A 42 7.31 9.34 5.44
C VAL A 42 6.04 8.49 5.51
N LEU A 43 5.08 8.88 6.35
CA LEU A 43 3.81 8.18 6.50
C LEU A 43 2.91 8.29 5.27
N SER A 44 2.87 9.47 4.63
CA SER A 44 2.10 9.70 3.40
C SER A 44 2.57 8.82 2.23
N MET A 45 3.88 8.57 2.14
CA MET A 45 4.47 7.74 1.08
C MET A 45 4.26 6.23 1.31
N ALA A 46 3.74 5.81 2.47
CA ALA A 46 3.49 4.42 2.83
C ALA A 46 2.19 3.82 2.23
N LEU A 47 1.47 4.56 1.37
CA LEU A 47 0.22 4.13 0.75
C LEU A 47 0.43 3.23 -0.49
N LYS A 48 -0.54 2.36 -0.75
CA LYS A 48 -0.33 0.91 -0.95
C LYS A 48 0.12 0.37 -2.33
N ARG A 49 0.34 1.16 -3.40
CA ARG A 49 0.94 0.58 -4.63
C ARG A 49 1.52 1.63 -5.60
N LEU A 50 2.81 1.92 -5.45
CA LEU A 50 3.58 2.89 -6.25
C LEU A 50 5.06 2.44 -6.35
N TYR A 51 5.32 1.23 -6.88
CA TYR A 51 6.66 0.62 -6.92
C TYR A 51 7.74 1.57 -7.47
N TRP A 52 7.44 2.21 -8.60
CA TRP A 52 8.34 3.16 -9.25
C TRP A 52 8.63 4.40 -8.40
N ILE A 53 7.65 4.92 -7.67
CA ILE A 53 7.86 6.07 -6.79
C ILE A 53 8.84 5.70 -5.68
N ARG A 54 8.73 4.50 -5.11
CA ARG A 54 9.68 4.06 -4.07
C ARG A 54 11.09 3.93 -4.61
N LEU A 55 11.28 3.42 -5.83
CA LEU A 55 12.59 3.38 -6.46
C LEU A 55 13.17 4.79 -6.68
N VAL A 56 12.36 5.72 -7.18
CA VAL A 56 12.78 7.11 -7.38
C VAL A 56 13.11 7.79 -6.05
N VAL A 57 12.31 7.55 -5.01
CA VAL A 57 12.53 8.08 -3.65
C VAL A 57 13.81 7.52 -3.04
N ILE A 58 14.08 6.23 -3.19
CA ILE A 58 15.35 5.62 -2.75
C ILE A 58 16.53 6.23 -3.51
N ALA A 59 16.43 6.35 -4.84
CA ALA A 59 17.48 6.96 -5.65
C ALA A 59 17.74 8.43 -5.25
N SER A 60 16.68 9.21 -5.05
CA SER A 60 16.78 10.61 -4.59
C SER A 60 17.42 10.69 -3.21
N ALA A 61 17.06 9.82 -2.28
CA ALA A 61 17.63 9.81 -0.93
C ALA A 61 19.10 9.38 -0.93
N LEU A 62 19.55 8.52 -1.84
CA LEU A 62 20.98 8.19 -2.00
C LEU A 62 21.79 9.40 -2.50
N VAL A 63 21.23 10.16 -3.44
CA VAL A 63 21.84 11.43 -3.90
C VAL A 63 21.88 12.44 -2.76
N GLY A 64 20.78 12.54 -2.01
CA GLY A 64 20.68 13.34 -0.79
C GLY A 64 21.78 13.00 0.23
N ILE A 65 21.95 11.72 0.56
CA ILE A 65 22.96 11.27 1.54
C ILE A 65 24.35 11.65 1.08
N SER A 66 24.63 11.46 -0.21
CA SER A 66 25.91 11.82 -0.80
C SER A 66 26.16 13.32 -0.66
N TYR A 67 25.16 14.15 -0.95
CA TYR A 67 25.27 15.61 -0.83
C TYR A 67 25.42 16.05 0.64
N SER A 68 24.56 15.55 1.53
CA SER A 68 24.56 15.85 2.97
C SER A 68 25.88 15.46 3.64
N TYR A 69 26.43 14.30 3.27
CA TYR A 69 27.69 13.79 3.81
C TYR A 69 28.92 14.55 3.26
N PHE A 70 29.04 14.72 1.95
CA PHE A 70 30.24 15.30 1.34
C PHE A 70 30.30 16.82 1.36
N MET A 71 29.14 17.51 1.28
CA MET A 71 29.10 18.97 1.10
C MET A 71 28.67 19.71 2.37
N LEU A 72 27.67 19.19 3.09
CA LEU A 72 27.09 19.90 4.24
C LEU A 72 27.67 19.44 5.57
N SER A 73 28.23 18.23 5.64
CA SER A 73 28.60 17.58 6.92
C SER A 73 27.45 17.63 7.93
N ASP A 74 26.21 17.49 7.45
CA ASP A 74 24.99 17.52 8.27
C ASP A 74 24.60 16.09 8.68
N PRO A 75 24.87 15.68 9.94
CA PRO A 75 24.52 14.34 10.40
C PRO A 75 23.00 14.13 10.52
N VAL A 76 22.21 15.21 10.63
CA VAL A 76 20.75 15.12 10.78
C VAL A 76 20.11 14.77 9.44
N GLY A 77 20.52 15.43 8.35
CA GLY A 77 20.08 15.10 6.99
C GLY A 77 20.37 13.64 6.61
N VAL A 78 21.60 13.18 6.85
CA VAL A 78 22.00 11.78 6.58
C VAL A 78 21.14 10.79 7.35
N PHE A 79 20.83 11.08 8.62
CA PHE A 79 19.93 10.25 9.44
C PHE A 79 18.53 10.14 8.80
N TRP A 80 17.92 11.26 8.41
CA TRP A 80 16.57 11.28 7.85
C TRP A 80 16.48 10.60 6.49
N GLU A 81 17.46 10.81 5.61
CA GLU A 81 17.50 10.16 4.31
C GLU A 81 17.72 8.65 4.43
N SER A 82 18.54 8.24 5.41
CA SER A 82 18.73 6.81 5.74
C SER A 82 17.46 6.17 6.26
N LEU A 83 16.72 6.86 7.15
CA LEU A 83 15.44 6.38 7.66
C LEU A 83 14.40 6.23 6.54
N LEU A 84 14.36 7.19 5.62
CA LEU A 84 13.47 7.17 4.47
C LEU A 84 13.79 5.99 3.54
N ILE A 85 15.07 5.70 3.28
CA ILE A 85 15.48 4.49 2.54
C ILE A 85 15.04 3.23 3.28
N ALA A 86 15.31 3.13 4.58
CA ALA A 86 15.00 1.95 5.38
C ALA A 86 13.50 1.62 5.36
N VAL A 87 12.63 2.61 5.56
CA VAL A 87 11.17 2.44 5.50
C VAL A 87 10.71 1.99 4.11
N ASN A 88 11.26 2.58 3.04
CA ASN A 88 10.90 2.21 1.67
C ASN A 88 11.33 0.77 1.34
N ILE A 89 12.51 0.33 1.77
CA ILE A 89 12.99 -1.05 1.61
C ILE A 89 12.13 -2.02 2.41
N ALA A 90 11.85 -1.73 3.68
CA ALA A 90 11.00 -2.57 4.54
C ALA A 90 9.61 -2.77 3.92
N ARG A 91 9.04 -1.71 3.32
CA ARG A 91 7.74 -1.81 2.67
C ARG A 91 7.79 -2.60 1.36
N LEU A 92 8.83 -2.41 0.53
CA LEU A 92 9.03 -3.20 -0.69
C LEU A 92 9.20 -4.70 -0.38
N THR A 93 9.96 -5.02 0.67
CA THR A 93 10.18 -6.41 1.10
C THR A 93 8.91 -7.05 1.65
N PHE A 94 8.13 -6.34 2.48
CA PHE A 94 6.85 -6.85 2.97
C PHE A 94 5.85 -7.13 1.83
N ASP A 95 5.70 -6.18 0.91
CA ASP A 95 4.78 -6.34 -0.23
C ASP A 95 5.22 -7.54 -1.10
N HIS A 96 6.52 -7.72 -1.32
CA HIS A 96 7.09 -8.84 -2.08
C HIS A 96 6.96 -10.19 -1.38
N TRP A 97 7.15 -10.24 -0.07
CA TRP A 97 7.01 -11.47 0.71
C TRP A 97 5.56 -11.93 0.79
N ALA A 98 4.63 -11.00 0.97
CA ALA A 98 3.21 -11.29 0.96
C ALA A 98 2.78 -11.93 -0.37
N ASP A 99 3.28 -11.43 -1.51
CA ASP A 99 2.95 -11.99 -2.82
C ASP A 99 3.66 -13.32 -3.12
N ARG A 100 4.84 -13.60 -2.54
CA ARG A 100 5.54 -14.88 -2.73
C ARG A 100 5.01 -16.04 -1.90
N GLY A 101 4.28 -15.76 -0.83
CA GLY A 101 3.72 -16.80 0.06
C GLY A 101 2.51 -17.56 -0.53
N ALA A 102 1.90 -17.05 -1.60
CA ALA A 102 0.71 -17.62 -2.18
C ALA A 102 1.04 -18.90 -2.99
N ARG A 103 0.68 -20.06 -2.45
CA ARG A 103 0.68 -21.33 -3.16
C ARG A 103 -0.73 -21.61 -3.67
N PHE A 104 -0.80 -22.17 -4.87
CA PHE A 104 -2.05 -22.52 -5.55
C PHE A 104 -1.98 -23.95 -6.08
N THR A 105 -3.04 -24.72 -5.89
CA THR A 105 -3.27 -26.01 -6.57
C THR A 105 -3.48 -25.79 -8.08
N SER A 106 -3.56 -26.87 -8.85
CA SER A 106 -3.78 -26.80 -10.30
C SER A 106 -5.11 -26.14 -10.65
N GLU A 107 -6.20 -26.51 -9.96
CA GLU A 107 -7.54 -25.94 -10.17
C GLU A 107 -7.61 -24.49 -9.68
N GLU A 108 -7.02 -24.19 -8.53
CA GLU A 108 -6.93 -22.84 -7.99
C GLU A 108 -6.18 -21.89 -8.94
N LYS A 109 -5.15 -22.37 -9.64
CA LYS A 109 -4.41 -21.56 -10.63
C LYS A 109 -5.29 -21.16 -11.81
N THR A 110 -6.14 -22.07 -12.29
CA THR A 110 -7.05 -21.81 -13.40
C THR A 110 -8.03 -20.71 -13.01
N LEU A 111 -8.77 -20.89 -11.91
CA LEU A 111 -9.66 -19.86 -11.36
C LEU A 111 -8.94 -18.53 -11.10
N ALA A 112 -7.76 -18.58 -10.47
CA ALA A 112 -7.01 -17.37 -10.11
C ALA A 112 -6.47 -16.60 -11.32
N ASN A 113 -6.23 -17.27 -12.44
CA ASN A 113 -5.75 -16.64 -13.67
C ASN A 113 -6.90 -16.13 -14.54
N ASP A 114 -8.01 -16.88 -14.60
CA ASP A 114 -9.12 -16.57 -15.48
C ASP A 114 -10.02 -15.49 -14.88
N VAL A 115 -10.36 -15.60 -13.59
CA VAL A 115 -11.28 -14.69 -12.90
C VAL A 115 -10.55 -13.56 -12.17
N PHE A 116 -9.45 -13.88 -11.48
CA PHE A 116 -8.77 -12.94 -10.60
C PHE A 116 -7.51 -12.32 -11.21
N ALA A 117 -7.37 -12.29 -12.53
CA ALA A 117 -6.16 -11.90 -13.26
C ALA A 117 -5.49 -10.60 -12.74
N CYS A 118 -6.30 -9.57 -12.43
CA CYS A 118 -5.82 -8.25 -12.00
C CYS A 118 -5.40 -8.16 -10.53
N LEU A 119 -5.64 -9.19 -9.71
CA LEU A 119 -5.33 -9.20 -8.29
C LEU A 119 -3.90 -9.67 -8.01
N SER A 120 -3.28 -9.15 -6.95
CA SER A 120 -1.97 -9.66 -6.52
C SER A 120 -2.10 -11.09 -5.98
N PRO A 121 -1.05 -11.92 -6.06
CA PRO A 121 -1.07 -13.29 -5.56
C PRO A 121 -1.59 -13.43 -4.12
N ALA A 122 -1.19 -12.51 -3.22
CA ALA A 122 -1.68 -12.52 -1.84
C ALA A 122 -3.20 -12.32 -1.74
N ARG A 123 -3.78 -11.47 -2.59
CA ARG A 123 -5.23 -11.22 -2.63
C ARG A 123 -5.97 -12.39 -3.25
N LYS A 124 -5.43 -12.98 -4.32
CA LYS A 124 -5.95 -14.22 -4.93
C LYS A 124 -6.05 -15.32 -3.88
N ARG A 125 -4.98 -15.57 -3.11
CA ARG A 125 -4.96 -16.56 -2.03
C ARG A 125 -6.03 -16.30 -0.98
N ARG A 126 -6.17 -15.05 -0.51
CA ARG A 126 -7.20 -14.67 0.47
C ARG A 126 -8.63 -14.90 -0.02
N LEU A 127 -8.90 -14.70 -1.30
CA LEU A 127 -10.23 -14.97 -1.87
C LEU A 127 -10.48 -16.47 -1.98
N LEU A 128 -9.49 -17.23 -2.43
CA LEU A 128 -9.58 -18.69 -2.49
C LEU A 128 -9.72 -19.33 -1.10
N ASP A 129 -9.04 -18.79 -0.08
CA ASP A 129 -9.18 -19.22 1.31
C ASP A 129 -10.58 -18.96 1.90
N ALA A 130 -11.32 -18.00 1.31
CA ALA A 130 -12.69 -17.70 1.71
C ALA A 130 -13.74 -18.52 0.93
N GLY A 131 -13.33 -19.20 -0.14
CA GLY A 131 -14.18 -20.05 -0.95
C GLY A 131 -14.14 -21.52 -0.49
N GLU A 132 -15.11 -22.28 -0.95
CA GLU A 132 -15.18 -23.73 -0.74
C GLU A 132 -15.27 -24.44 -2.10
N TRP A 133 -14.65 -25.62 -2.18
CA TRP A 133 -14.75 -26.50 -3.33
C TRP A 133 -15.74 -27.61 -3.01
N THR A 134 -16.76 -27.77 -3.85
CA THR A 134 -17.84 -28.73 -3.61
C THR A 134 -18.19 -29.48 -4.88
N ASP A 135 -18.13 -30.81 -4.82
CA ASP A 135 -18.61 -31.68 -5.89
C ASP A 135 -20.14 -31.79 -5.83
N CYS A 136 -20.79 -31.50 -6.96
CA CYS A 136 -22.24 -31.55 -7.08
C CYS A 136 -22.66 -32.70 -8.00
N PRO A 137 -23.56 -33.61 -7.57
CA PRO A 137 -24.08 -34.66 -8.44
C PRO A 137 -24.96 -34.09 -9.56
N ALA A 138 -25.09 -34.84 -10.65
CA ALA A 138 -25.96 -34.48 -11.75
C ALA A 138 -27.41 -34.29 -11.28
N GLY A 139 -28.03 -33.20 -11.72
CA GLY A 139 -29.40 -32.82 -11.32
C GLY A 139 -29.49 -32.05 -10.00
N MET A 140 -28.37 -31.77 -9.32
CA MET A 140 -28.36 -30.87 -8.17
C MET A 140 -28.64 -29.43 -8.61
N THR A 141 -29.62 -28.79 -7.97
CA THR A 141 -29.91 -27.38 -8.19
C THR A 141 -28.88 -26.52 -7.46
N LEU A 142 -28.09 -25.74 -8.21
CA LEU A 142 -27.06 -24.85 -7.64
C LEU A 142 -27.65 -23.54 -7.08
N SER A 143 -28.64 -22.98 -7.77
CA SER A 143 -29.38 -21.79 -7.36
C SER A 143 -30.77 -21.81 -7.97
N ARG A 144 -31.72 -21.10 -7.35
CA ARG A 144 -33.10 -21.02 -7.82
C ARG A 144 -33.47 -19.60 -8.22
N GLN A 145 -34.19 -19.47 -9.33
CA GLN A 145 -34.73 -18.18 -9.76
C GLN A 145 -35.65 -17.59 -8.67
N GLY A 146 -35.44 -16.33 -8.32
CA GLY A 146 -36.21 -15.62 -7.29
C GLY A 146 -35.68 -15.78 -5.86
N GLU A 147 -34.66 -16.62 -5.64
CA GLU A 147 -33.94 -16.68 -4.37
C GLU A 147 -32.74 -15.72 -4.38
N ALA A 148 -32.42 -15.14 -3.24
CA ALA A 148 -31.24 -14.27 -3.11
C ALA A 148 -29.97 -15.11 -3.32
N VAL A 149 -29.15 -14.73 -4.30
CA VAL A 149 -27.86 -15.36 -4.54
C VAL A 149 -26.89 -14.91 -3.44
N THR A 150 -26.57 -15.80 -2.51
CA THR A 150 -25.63 -15.53 -1.41
C THR A 150 -24.19 -15.94 -1.72
N HIS A 151 -23.98 -16.69 -2.79
CA HIS A 151 -22.69 -17.25 -3.18
C HIS A 151 -22.46 -17.14 -4.68
N LEU A 152 -21.23 -16.83 -5.07
CA LEU A 152 -20.76 -16.86 -6.45
C LEU A 152 -20.13 -18.24 -6.70
N ALA A 153 -20.60 -18.96 -7.70
CA ALA A 153 -20.07 -20.28 -8.03
C ALA A 153 -19.23 -20.20 -9.32
N TRP A 154 -18.08 -20.88 -9.33
CA TRP A 154 -17.24 -21.03 -10.52
C TRP A 154 -17.20 -22.51 -10.92
N LEU A 155 -17.50 -22.81 -12.18
CA LEU A 155 -17.57 -24.20 -12.63
C LEU A 155 -16.19 -24.72 -13.03
N ALA A 156 -15.55 -25.46 -12.13
CA ALA A 156 -14.22 -26.03 -12.34
C ALA A 156 -14.18 -27.12 -13.41
N GLU A 157 -15.20 -27.96 -13.43
CA GLU A 157 -15.42 -29.02 -14.41
C GLU A 157 -16.93 -29.32 -14.50
N GLY A 158 -17.39 -29.74 -15.68
CA GLY A 158 -18.78 -30.12 -15.90
C GLY A 158 -19.60 -29.11 -16.69
N ARG A 159 -20.92 -29.24 -16.60
CA ARG A 159 -21.91 -28.37 -17.25
C ARG A 159 -23.09 -28.13 -16.32
N ALA A 160 -23.66 -26.94 -16.37
CA ALA A 160 -24.90 -26.60 -15.70
C ALA A 160 -25.91 -26.05 -16.72
N ASP A 161 -27.13 -26.54 -16.69
CA ASP A 161 -28.23 -25.98 -17.46
C ASP A 161 -28.82 -24.79 -16.69
N VAL A 162 -29.05 -23.68 -17.39
CA VAL A 162 -29.72 -22.49 -16.86
C VAL A 162 -31.15 -22.52 -17.35
N GLU A 163 -32.10 -22.66 -16.43
CA GLU A 163 -33.52 -22.73 -16.72
C GLU A 163 -34.24 -21.44 -16.29
N ALA A 164 -35.16 -20.97 -17.13
CA ALA A 164 -36.10 -19.90 -16.81
C ALA A 164 -37.52 -20.42 -17.11
N ASP A 165 -38.42 -20.31 -16.14
CA ASP A 165 -39.80 -20.81 -16.25
C ASP A 165 -39.89 -22.29 -16.71
N GLY A 166 -38.93 -23.12 -16.30
CA GLY A 166 -38.85 -24.55 -16.65
C GLY A 166 -38.34 -24.84 -18.06
N VAL A 167 -37.82 -23.83 -18.77
CA VAL A 167 -37.21 -23.98 -20.09
C VAL A 167 -35.70 -23.68 -19.99
N VAL A 168 -34.87 -24.56 -20.54
CA VAL A 168 -33.42 -24.34 -20.63
C VAL A 168 -33.16 -23.18 -21.60
N VAL A 169 -32.66 -22.06 -21.07
CA VAL A 169 -32.36 -20.83 -21.82
C VAL A 169 -30.88 -20.72 -22.18
N SER A 170 -30.00 -21.31 -21.38
CA SER A 170 -28.55 -21.30 -21.60
C SER A 170 -27.87 -22.50 -20.93
N ARG A 171 -26.61 -22.74 -21.27
CA ARG A 171 -25.75 -23.73 -20.62
C ARG A 171 -24.44 -23.08 -20.21
N ALA A 172 -24.10 -23.20 -18.93
CA ALA A 172 -22.79 -22.84 -18.41
C ALA A 172 -21.85 -24.05 -18.52
N GLY A 173 -20.63 -23.79 -18.98
CA GLY A 173 -19.56 -24.77 -19.12
C GLY A 173 -18.40 -24.50 -18.16
N GLN A 174 -17.37 -25.34 -18.29
CA GLN A 174 -16.13 -25.18 -17.53
C GLN A 174 -15.54 -23.78 -17.71
N GLY A 175 -15.18 -23.15 -16.59
CA GLY A 175 -14.62 -21.79 -16.55
C GLY A 175 -15.65 -20.69 -16.32
N ASP A 176 -16.95 -20.99 -16.43
CA ASP A 176 -18.00 -19.98 -16.28
C ASP A 176 -18.29 -19.66 -14.80
N LEU A 177 -18.64 -18.38 -14.56
CA LEU A 177 -19.15 -17.90 -13.28
C LEU A 177 -20.68 -17.90 -13.28
N ILE A 178 -21.25 -18.58 -12.30
CA ILE A 178 -22.69 -18.68 -12.06
C ILE A 178 -23.03 -17.72 -10.91
N GLY A 179 -23.98 -16.81 -11.17
CA GLY A 179 -24.39 -15.75 -10.23
C GLY A 179 -23.78 -14.36 -10.50
N GLU A 180 -23.00 -14.21 -11.58
CA GLU A 180 -22.27 -12.97 -11.89
C GLU A 180 -23.18 -11.76 -12.19
N LEU A 181 -24.40 -11.99 -12.69
CA LEU A 181 -25.36 -10.93 -12.99
C LEU A 181 -26.09 -10.35 -11.77
N THR A 182 -25.96 -10.97 -10.58
CA THR A 182 -26.69 -10.54 -9.36
C THR A 182 -25.75 -9.91 -8.34
N VAL A 183 -24.48 -10.34 -8.31
CA VAL A 183 -23.52 -9.92 -7.26
C VAL A 183 -22.91 -8.54 -7.53
N LEU A 184 -22.81 -8.10 -8.79
CA LEU A 184 -22.22 -6.80 -9.13
C LEU A 184 -23.23 -5.64 -9.15
N ASP A 185 -24.51 -5.91 -9.42
CA ASP A 185 -25.55 -4.87 -9.52
C ASP A 185 -26.58 -4.89 -8.38
N GLY A 186 -26.58 -5.90 -7.50
CA GLY A 186 -27.55 -6.00 -6.40
C GLY A 186 -29.00 -6.23 -6.84
N ASP A 187 -29.22 -6.44 -8.14
CA ASP A 187 -30.52 -6.78 -8.71
C ASP A 187 -30.74 -8.31 -8.74
N PRO A 188 -31.97 -8.79 -8.51
CA PRO A 188 -32.30 -10.21 -8.50
C PRO A 188 -31.95 -10.87 -9.84
N ALA A 189 -31.53 -12.15 -9.80
CA ALA A 189 -31.08 -12.93 -10.94
C ALA A 189 -32.00 -12.78 -12.17
N SER A 190 -31.57 -11.93 -13.11
CA SER A 190 -32.35 -11.58 -14.29
C SER A 190 -32.12 -12.63 -15.36
N ALA A 191 -32.86 -13.74 -15.28
CA ALA A 191 -33.27 -14.43 -16.49
C ALA A 191 -34.23 -13.50 -17.26
N ALA A 192 -33.67 -12.60 -18.10
CA ALA A 192 -34.34 -12.00 -19.25
C ALA A 192 -33.44 -10.93 -19.90
N ARG A 193 -33.01 -11.15 -21.14
CA ARG A 193 -33.02 -10.06 -22.11
C ARG A 193 -33.32 -10.57 -23.52
N SER A 194 -34.30 -9.88 -24.11
CA SER A 194 -34.93 -10.01 -25.43
C SER A 194 -33.96 -9.94 -26.60
#